data_AF-H0GCC6-F1
#
_entry.id   AF-H0GCC6-F1
#
_cell.length_a   1.000
_cell.length_b   1.000
_cell.length_c   1.000
_cell.angle_alpha   90.00
_cell.angle_beta   90.00
_cell.angle_gamma   90.00
#
_symmetry.space_group_name_H-M   'P 1'
#
loop_
_entity.id
_entity.type
_entity.pdbx_description
1 polymer ?
#
loop_
_entity_poly.entity_id
_entity_poly.type
_entity_poly.pdbx_seq_one_letter_code
_entity_poly.pdbx_strand_id
1 'polypeptide(L)'
;MSDYVELLKRGGNEAIKINPPTGADFHITSRGSDWLFTVFCVNLLFGVILVPLMFRKPVKDRFVYYTAIAPNLFMSIAYFTMASNLGWIPVRAKYNHVQTSTQKEHPGYRQIFYARYVGWFLAFPWPIIQMSLLGGTPLWQIAFNVGMTEIFTVCWLIAACVHSTYKWGYYTIGIGAAIVVCISLMTTTFNLVKARGKDVSNVFVTFMSVIMFCG
;
A
#
# COMPACT_ATOMS: atom_id res chain seq x y z
N MET A 1 7.59 -36.89 20.91
CA MET A 1 7.77 -36.58 19.47
C MET A 1 6.44 -36.32 18.75
N SER A 2 5.30 -36.86 19.23
CA SER A 2 3.93 -36.62 18.70
C SER A 2 3.47 -35.15 18.78
N ASP A 3 3.62 -34.50 19.94
CA ASP A 3 3.09 -33.13 20.15
C ASP A 3 3.77 -32.08 19.26
N TYR A 4 5.07 -32.22 19.00
CA TYR A 4 5.80 -31.31 18.10
C TYR A 4 5.31 -31.42 16.65
N VAL A 5 4.95 -32.62 16.20
CA VAL A 5 4.39 -32.86 14.87
C VAL A 5 2.97 -32.30 14.79
N GLU A 6 2.20 -32.39 15.87
CA GLU A 6 0.85 -31.82 15.94
C GLU A 6 0.89 -30.28 15.99
N LEU A 7 1.83 -29.68 16.73
CA LEU A 7 2.08 -28.24 16.75
C LEU A 7 2.58 -27.73 15.40
N LEU A 8 3.46 -28.46 14.71
CA LEU A 8 3.87 -28.14 13.34
C LEU A 8 2.70 -28.23 12.34
N LYS A 9 1.82 -29.23 12.47
CA LYS A 9 0.60 -29.35 11.66
C LYS A 9 -0.41 -28.23 11.95
N ARG A 10 -0.51 -27.78 13.21
CA ARG A 10 -1.35 -26.64 13.62
C ARG A 10 -0.73 -25.28 13.28
N GLY A 11 0.58 -25.23 13.01
CA GLY A 11 1.32 -24.02 12.64
C GLY A 11 1.12 -23.58 11.18
N GLY A 12 0.35 -24.33 10.40
CA GLY A 12 -0.03 -23.93 9.05
C GLY A 12 -1.03 -22.78 9.04
N ASN A 13 -1.01 -21.96 8.00
CA ASN A 13 -1.97 -20.89 7.82
C ASN A 13 -3.36 -21.43 7.46
N GLU A 14 -4.30 -21.23 8.38
CA GLU A 14 -5.69 -21.67 8.27
C GLU A 14 -6.65 -20.51 7.91
N ALA A 15 -6.14 -19.32 7.59
CA ALA A 15 -6.95 -18.11 7.39
C ALA A 15 -8.06 -18.29 6.34
N ILE A 16 -7.76 -18.96 5.22
CA ILE A 16 -8.73 -19.19 4.15
C ILE A 16 -9.76 -20.26 4.54
N LYS A 17 -9.39 -21.22 5.38
CA LYS A 17 -10.35 -22.22 5.87
C LYS A 17 -11.32 -21.59 6.87
N ILE A 18 -10.82 -20.70 7.73
CA ILE A 18 -11.61 -19.95 8.72
C ILE A 18 -12.49 -18.90 8.04
N ASN A 19 -11.93 -18.15 7.09
CA ASN A 19 -12.60 -17.09 6.35
C ASN A 19 -12.68 -17.48 4.86
N PRO A 20 -13.61 -18.37 4.46
CA PRO A 20 -13.71 -18.84 3.09
C PRO A 20 -14.12 -17.71 2.13
N PRO A 21 -13.56 -17.63 0.90
CA PRO A 21 -13.87 -16.61 -0.10
C PRO A 21 -15.19 -16.89 -0.84
N THR A 22 -16.29 -16.99 -0.09
CA THR A 22 -17.61 -17.33 -0.63
C THR A 22 -18.11 -16.27 -1.61
N GLY A 23 -18.38 -16.66 -2.85
CA GLY A 23 -18.88 -15.73 -3.89
C GLY A 23 -17.77 -15.10 -4.76
N ALA A 24 -16.52 -15.53 -4.62
CA ALA A 24 -15.44 -15.22 -5.56
C ALA A 24 -14.90 -16.49 -6.22
N ASP A 25 -14.84 -16.50 -7.56
CA ASP A 25 -14.25 -17.59 -8.35
C ASP A 25 -12.71 -17.47 -8.44
N PHE A 26 -12.24 -16.23 -8.47
CA PHE A 26 -10.82 -15.88 -8.46
C PHE A 26 -10.48 -15.25 -7.11
N HIS A 27 -9.91 -16.06 -6.22
CA HIS A 27 -9.57 -15.65 -4.86
C HIS A 27 -8.12 -16.00 -4.52
N ILE A 28 -7.63 -15.46 -3.41
CA ILE A 28 -6.29 -15.75 -2.91
C ILE A 28 -6.13 -17.23 -2.53
N THR A 29 -4.91 -17.76 -2.67
CA THR A 29 -4.55 -19.12 -2.24
C THR A 29 -3.93 -19.10 -0.84
N SER A 30 -3.83 -20.24 -0.15
CA SER A 30 -3.19 -20.30 1.18
C SER A 30 -1.77 -19.75 1.15
N ARG A 31 -1.00 -20.08 0.09
CA ARG A 31 0.33 -19.52 -0.15
C ARG A 31 0.33 -18.00 -0.37
N GLY A 32 -0.71 -17.48 -1.04
CA GLY A 32 -0.90 -16.04 -1.17
C GLY A 32 -1.17 -15.37 0.17
N SER A 33 -1.95 -16.01 1.04
CA SER A 33 -2.20 -15.54 2.41
C SER A 33 -0.92 -15.60 3.27
N ASP A 34 -0.08 -16.65 3.14
CA ASP A 34 1.23 -16.74 3.81
C ASP A 34 2.15 -15.58 3.45
N TRP A 35 2.18 -15.23 2.16
CA TRP A 35 2.95 -14.08 1.70
C TRP A 35 2.43 -12.78 2.31
N LEU A 36 1.11 -12.58 2.38
CA LEU A 36 0.55 -11.38 2.99
C LEU A 36 0.83 -11.30 4.50
N PHE A 37 0.80 -12.43 5.22
CA PHE A 37 1.23 -12.49 6.63
C PHE A 37 2.72 -12.15 6.77
N THR A 38 3.56 -12.59 5.83
CA THR A 38 4.98 -12.22 5.81
C THR A 38 5.15 -10.71 5.69
N VAL A 39 4.44 -10.07 4.75
CA VAL A 39 4.49 -8.61 4.59
C VAL A 39 3.91 -7.87 5.79
N PHE A 40 2.85 -8.38 6.42
CA PHE A 40 2.34 -7.88 7.69
C PHE A 40 3.44 -7.90 8.78
N CYS A 41 4.09 -9.03 8.99
CA CYS A 41 5.15 -9.18 9.98
C CYS A 41 6.32 -8.24 9.71
N VAL A 42 6.73 -8.08 8.45
CA VAL A 42 7.81 -7.17 8.06
C VAL A 42 7.45 -5.71 8.38
N ASN A 43 6.27 -5.25 7.96
CA ASN A 43 5.81 -3.89 8.25
C ASN A 43 5.68 -3.64 9.76
N LEU A 44 5.11 -4.60 10.49
CA LEU A 44 4.97 -4.50 11.94
C LEU A 44 6.33 -4.44 12.63
N LEU A 45 7.28 -5.30 12.23
CA LEU A 45 8.63 -5.34 12.77
C LEU A 45 9.35 -4.01 12.55
N PHE A 46 9.34 -3.47 11.33
CA PHE A 46 9.94 -2.17 11.05
C PHE A 46 9.26 -1.04 11.83
N GLY A 47 7.92 -1.03 11.87
CA GLY A 47 7.15 -0.08 12.67
C GLY A 47 7.57 -0.10 14.13
N VAL A 48 7.63 -1.28 14.76
CA VAL A 48 8.00 -1.47 16.18
C VAL A 48 9.46 -1.13 16.45
N ILE A 49 10.40 -1.55 15.60
CA ILE A 49 11.85 -1.27 15.80
C ILE A 49 12.15 0.22 15.66
N LEU A 50 11.48 0.93 14.77
CA LEU A 50 11.73 2.35 14.55
C LEU A 50 11.27 3.22 15.74
N VAL A 51 10.29 2.79 16.53
CA VAL A 51 9.81 3.52 17.73
C VAL A 51 10.93 3.77 18.76
N PRO A 52 11.62 2.76 19.33
CA PRO A 52 12.70 2.99 20.28
C PRO A 52 13.89 3.71 19.63
N LEU A 53 14.18 3.46 18.35
CA LEU A 53 15.26 4.14 17.63
C LEU A 53 15.00 5.64 17.46
N MET A 54 13.75 6.05 17.26
CA MET A 54 13.34 7.45 17.19
C MET A 54 13.69 8.21 18.48
N PHE A 55 13.48 7.59 19.64
CA PHE A 55 13.79 8.22 20.93
C PHE A 55 15.30 8.42 21.16
N ARG A 56 16.16 7.72 20.39
CA ARG A 56 17.62 7.95 20.38
C ARG A 56 18.04 9.19 19.58
N LYS A 57 17.12 9.89 18.92
CA LYS A 57 17.39 11.09 18.12
C LYS A 57 16.84 12.37 18.76
N PRO A 58 17.51 13.52 18.54
CA PRO A 58 16.97 14.83 18.92
C PRO A 58 15.59 15.06 18.31
N VAL A 59 14.72 15.79 19.01
CA VAL A 59 13.32 16.02 18.59
C VAL A 59 13.23 16.56 17.15
N LYS A 60 14.13 17.45 16.77
CA LYS A 60 14.20 18.05 15.42
C LYS A 60 14.42 17.04 14.28
N ASP A 61 15.02 15.88 14.57
CA ASP A 61 15.36 14.88 13.55
C ASP A 61 14.36 13.70 13.54
N ARG A 62 13.38 13.69 14.46
CA ARG A 62 12.40 12.60 14.59
C ARG A 62 11.39 12.54 13.45
N PHE A 63 11.24 13.60 12.66
CA PHE A 63 10.27 13.63 11.56
C PHE A 63 10.47 12.48 10.56
N VAL A 64 11.73 12.10 10.28
CA VAL A 64 12.09 10.97 9.42
C VAL A 64 11.57 9.64 9.97
N TYR A 65 11.52 9.51 11.30
CA TYR A 65 10.97 8.33 11.96
C TYR A 65 9.45 8.35 11.95
N TYR A 66 8.80 9.49 12.20
CA TYR A 66 7.33 9.58 12.13
C TYR A 66 6.81 9.20 10.74
N THR A 67 7.46 9.70 9.68
CA THR A 67 7.09 9.40 8.29
C THR A 67 7.42 7.98 7.86
N ALA A 68 8.21 7.23 8.63
CA ALA A 68 8.47 5.81 8.39
C ALA A 68 7.59 4.89 9.26
N ILE A 69 7.37 5.24 10.54
CA ILE A 69 6.60 4.44 11.49
C ILE A 69 5.12 4.39 11.08
N ALA A 70 4.52 5.55 10.84
CA ALA A 70 3.08 5.64 10.55
C ALA A 70 2.65 4.77 9.34
N PRO A 71 3.27 4.89 8.15
CA PRO A 71 2.87 4.05 7.01
C PRO A 71 3.13 2.56 7.24
N ASN A 72 4.21 2.18 7.95
CA ASN A 72 4.45 0.77 8.30
C ASN A 72 3.32 0.21 9.17
N LEU A 73 2.84 0.96 10.17
CA LEU A 73 1.75 0.52 11.03
C LEU A 73 0.39 0.49 10.29
N PHE A 74 0.12 1.46 9.41
CA PHE A 74 -1.10 1.44 8.61
C PHE A 74 -1.12 0.27 7.61
N MET A 75 0.02 0.03 6.94
CA MET A 75 0.14 -1.10 6.03
C MET A 75 0.10 -2.43 6.78
N SER A 76 0.65 -2.54 7.98
CA SER A 76 0.54 -3.78 8.77
C SER A 76 -0.92 -4.14 9.03
N ILE A 77 -1.77 -3.18 9.41
CA ILE A 77 -3.22 -3.41 9.61
C ILE A 77 -3.88 -3.87 8.30
N ALA A 78 -3.58 -3.22 7.18
CA ALA A 78 -4.15 -3.58 5.88
C ALA A 78 -3.70 -4.99 5.43
N TYR A 79 -2.41 -5.32 5.59
CA TYR A 79 -1.87 -6.64 5.23
C TYR A 79 -2.38 -7.74 6.15
N PHE A 80 -2.54 -7.50 7.45
CA PHE A 80 -3.18 -8.47 8.36
C PHE A 80 -4.61 -8.77 7.93
N THR A 81 -5.37 -7.74 7.56
CA THR A 81 -6.76 -7.86 7.07
C THR A 81 -6.82 -8.72 5.80
N MET A 82 -5.99 -8.40 4.80
CA MET A 82 -5.95 -9.15 3.55
C MET A 82 -5.40 -10.58 3.73
N ALA A 83 -4.38 -10.76 4.57
CA ALA A 83 -3.82 -12.07 4.89
C ALA A 83 -4.86 -12.97 5.54
N SER A 84 -5.69 -12.41 6.42
CA SER A 84 -6.82 -13.09 7.04
C SER A 84 -7.98 -13.36 6.07
N ASN A 85 -7.83 -13.04 4.78
CA ASN A 85 -8.86 -13.15 3.74
C ASN A 85 -10.11 -12.29 4.04
N LEU A 86 -9.92 -11.13 4.69
CA LEU A 86 -10.96 -10.17 5.03
C LEU A 86 -10.81 -8.88 4.20
N GLY A 87 -11.82 -8.00 4.27
CA GLY A 87 -11.75 -6.68 3.66
C GLY A 87 -11.70 -6.69 2.12
N TRP A 88 -12.52 -7.54 1.50
CA TRP A 88 -12.63 -7.68 0.06
C TRP A 88 -14.09 -7.64 -0.43
N ILE A 89 -14.26 -7.41 -1.73
CA ILE A 89 -15.54 -7.45 -2.43
C ILE A 89 -15.44 -8.31 -3.70
N PRO A 90 -16.49 -9.06 -4.08
CA PRO A 90 -16.53 -9.79 -5.34
C PRO A 90 -16.88 -8.86 -6.49
N VAL A 91 -16.05 -8.81 -7.54
CA VAL A 91 -16.30 -7.99 -8.73
C VAL A 91 -16.24 -8.86 -9.97
N ARG A 92 -17.32 -8.87 -10.76
CA ARG A 92 -17.42 -9.68 -11.97
C ARG A 92 -16.31 -9.32 -12.95
N ALA A 93 -15.58 -10.33 -13.44
CA ALA A 93 -14.56 -10.15 -14.45
C ALA A 93 -15.20 -9.62 -15.75
N LYS A 94 -14.62 -8.56 -16.33
CA LYS A 94 -15.08 -8.06 -17.65
C LYS A 94 -14.67 -8.99 -18.79
N TYR A 95 -13.49 -9.61 -18.66
CA TYR A 95 -12.90 -10.47 -19.66
C TYR A 95 -12.70 -11.87 -19.09
N ASN A 96 -13.02 -12.89 -19.88
CA ASN A 96 -12.94 -14.31 -19.50
C ASN A 96 -11.62 -14.95 -19.96
N HIS A 97 -10.50 -14.24 -19.86
CA HIS A 97 -9.18 -14.71 -20.32
C HIS A 97 -8.48 -15.64 -19.33
N VAL A 98 -8.99 -15.73 -18.10
CA VAL A 98 -8.45 -16.60 -17.04
C VAL A 98 -9.60 -17.43 -16.52
N GLN A 99 -9.36 -18.74 -16.39
CA GLN A 99 -10.33 -19.71 -15.86
C GLN A 99 -9.70 -20.46 -14.69
N THR A 100 -10.50 -20.82 -13.70
CA THR A 100 -10.08 -21.68 -12.58
C THR A 100 -10.97 -22.92 -12.54
N SER A 101 -10.43 -24.07 -12.10
CA SER A 101 -11.21 -25.30 -11.97
C SER A 101 -12.36 -25.20 -10.96
N THR A 102 -12.32 -24.21 -10.08
CA THR A 102 -13.32 -23.91 -9.05
C THR A 102 -14.35 -22.85 -9.48
N GLN A 103 -14.26 -22.36 -10.72
CA GLN A 103 -15.16 -21.33 -11.25
C GLN A 103 -16.58 -21.86 -11.41
N LYS A 104 -17.55 -21.14 -10.84
CA LYS A 104 -18.98 -21.43 -10.92
C LYS A 104 -19.70 -20.58 -11.97
N GLU A 105 -19.22 -19.36 -12.19
CA GLU A 105 -19.85 -18.37 -13.07
C GLU A 105 -18.98 -17.98 -14.25
N HIS A 106 -19.56 -17.64 -15.41
CA HIS A 106 -18.83 -17.19 -16.60
C HIS A 106 -19.35 -15.84 -17.13
N PRO A 107 -18.54 -14.76 -17.14
CA PRO A 107 -17.24 -14.60 -16.48
C PRO A 107 -17.37 -14.62 -14.95
N GLY A 108 -16.38 -15.19 -14.26
CA GLY A 108 -16.39 -15.36 -12.81
C GLY A 108 -16.13 -14.06 -12.02
N TYR A 109 -16.34 -14.11 -10.71
CA TYR A 109 -16.12 -13.02 -9.77
C TYR A 109 -14.70 -13.00 -9.23
N ARG A 110 -14.05 -11.83 -9.30
CA ARG A 110 -12.71 -11.60 -8.76
C ARG A 110 -12.80 -11.03 -7.36
N GLN A 111 -12.01 -11.57 -6.46
CA GLN A 111 -11.78 -10.99 -5.15
C GLN A 111 -10.91 -9.73 -5.28
N ILE A 112 -11.47 -8.58 -4.90
CA ILE A 112 -10.73 -7.31 -4.85
C ILE A 112 -10.68 -6.84 -3.39
N PHE A 113 -9.46 -6.75 -2.85
CA PHE A 113 -9.22 -6.30 -1.48
C PHE A 113 -9.31 -4.78 -1.38
N TYR A 114 -10.48 -4.26 -0.99
CA TYR A 114 -10.65 -2.83 -0.76
C TYR A 114 -9.78 -2.34 0.42
N ALA A 115 -9.49 -3.21 1.39
CA ALA A 115 -8.61 -2.92 2.52
C ALA A 115 -7.21 -2.46 2.07
N ARG A 116 -6.74 -2.89 0.90
CA ARG A 116 -5.48 -2.41 0.31
C ARG A 116 -5.50 -0.91 0.10
N TYR A 117 -6.56 -0.41 -0.55
CA TYR A 117 -6.65 1.00 -0.90
C TYR A 117 -6.90 1.88 0.33
N VAL A 118 -7.58 1.35 1.37
CA VAL A 118 -7.66 2.01 2.68
C VAL A 118 -6.27 2.12 3.32
N GLY A 119 -5.46 1.06 3.24
CA GLY A 119 -4.06 1.10 3.67
C GLY A 119 -3.25 2.15 2.89
N TRP A 120 -3.40 2.19 1.56
CA TRP A 120 -2.74 3.17 0.71
C TRP A 120 -3.14 4.61 1.02
N PHE A 121 -4.44 4.87 1.24
CA PHE A 121 -4.95 6.16 1.68
C PHE A 121 -4.20 6.64 2.95
N LEU A 122 -4.08 5.78 3.95
CA LEU A 122 -3.37 6.14 5.18
C LEU A 122 -1.85 6.24 5.01
N ALA A 123 -1.23 5.44 4.14
CA ALA A 123 0.22 5.27 4.06
C ALA A 123 0.91 6.15 3.01
N PHE A 124 0.30 6.38 1.85
CA PHE A 124 0.94 7.04 0.71
C PHE A 124 1.23 8.54 0.90
N PRO A 125 0.48 9.31 1.71
CA PRO A 125 0.86 10.70 2.02
C PRO A 125 2.22 10.83 2.71
N TRP A 126 2.65 9.85 3.52
CA TRP A 126 3.83 9.99 4.37
C TRP A 126 5.15 10.06 3.61
N PRO A 127 5.41 9.23 2.59
CA PRO A 127 6.58 9.41 1.73
C PRO A 127 6.62 10.77 1.02
N ILE A 128 5.46 11.31 0.62
CA ILE A 128 5.34 12.61 -0.06
C ILE A 128 5.68 13.75 0.90
N ILE A 129 5.18 13.67 2.14
CA ILE A 129 5.54 14.58 3.22
C ILE A 129 7.04 14.51 3.50
N GLN A 130 7.61 13.30 3.61
CA GLN A 130 9.04 13.12 3.91
C GLN A 130 9.95 13.75 2.84
N MET A 131 9.66 13.52 1.56
CA MET A 131 10.39 14.15 0.45
C MET A 131 10.26 15.67 0.46
N SER A 132 9.07 16.16 0.73
CA SER A 132 8.78 17.59 0.78
C SER A 132 9.51 18.27 1.94
N LEU A 133 9.59 17.62 3.10
CA LEU A 133 10.37 18.08 4.26
C LEU A 133 11.88 18.05 3.96
N LEU A 134 12.37 17.06 3.22
CA LEU A 134 13.78 16.97 2.79
C LEU A 134 14.19 18.19 1.94
N GLY A 135 13.31 18.59 1.01
CA GLY A 135 13.51 19.80 0.18
C GLY A 135 13.23 21.12 0.89
N GLY A 136 12.47 21.09 1.99
CA GLY A 136 11.92 22.31 2.61
C GLY A 136 10.86 22.98 1.74
N THR A 137 10.04 22.17 1.08
CA THR A 137 8.95 22.62 0.22
C THR A 137 7.92 23.43 1.03
N PRO A 138 7.34 24.52 0.47
CA PRO A 138 6.34 25.32 1.17
C PRO A 138 5.12 24.50 1.61
N LEU A 139 4.59 24.79 2.81
CA LEU A 139 3.50 24.03 3.44
C LEU A 139 2.29 23.79 2.52
N TRP A 140 1.84 24.83 1.81
CA TRP A 140 0.69 24.73 0.91
C TRP A 140 0.94 23.80 -0.28
N GLN A 141 2.19 23.72 -0.75
CA GLN A 141 2.56 22.77 -1.79
C GLN A 141 2.64 21.34 -1.23
N ILE A 142 3.06 21.15 0.02
CA ILE A 142 2.96 19.86 0.69
C ILE A 142 1.49 19.43 0.80
N ALA A 143 0.62 20.30 1.28
CA ALA A 143 -0.80 20.03 1.42
C ALA A 143 -1.46 19.71 0.07
N PHE A 144 -1.10 20.44 -0.99
CA PHE A 144 -1.54 20.14 -2.36
C PHE A 144 -1.09 18.75 -2.81
N ASN A 145 0.20 18.43 -2.65
CA ASN A 145 0.74 17.12 -3.04
C ASN A 145 0.06 15.97 -2.27
N VAL A 146 -0.17 16.14 -0.96
CA VAL A 146 -0.93 15.18 -0.14
C VAL A 146 -2.35 15.02 -0.68
N GLY A 147 -3.07 16.12 -0.93
CA GLY A 147 -4.43 16.06 -1.47
C GLY A 147 -4.51 15.34 -2.82
N MET A 148 -3.53 15.57 -3.69
CA MET A 148 -3.44 14.87 -4.98
C MET A 148 -3.10 13.39 -4.82
N THR A 149 -2.25 13.01 -3.87
CA THR A 149 -2.01 11.61 -3.50
C THR A 149 -3.29 10.94 -2.99
N GLU A 150 -4.11 11.64 -2.20
CA GLU A 150 -5.38 11.10 -1.72
C GLU A 150 -6.44 10.98 -2.81
N ILE A 151 -6.48 11.91 -3.76
CA ILE A 151 -7.32 11.76 -4.96
C ILE A 151 -6.94 10.46 -5.70
N PHE A 152 -5.64 10.17 -5.85
CA PHE A 152 -5.19 8.92 -6.45
C PHE A 152 -5.71 7.70 -5.67
N THR A 153 -5.50 7.62 -4.36
CA THR A 153 -5.90 6.44 -3.57
C THR A 153 -7.41 6.25 -3.52
N VAL A 154 -8.17 7.33 -3.33
CA VAL A 154 -9.65 7.32 -3.28
C VAL A 154 -10.24 6.94 -4.62
N CYS A 155 -9.74 7.50 -5.73
CA CYS A 155 -10.22 7.11 -7.05
C CYS A 155 -9.99 5.63 -7.34
N TRP A 156 -8.84 5.07 -6.94
CA TRP A 156 -8.57 3.64 -7.11
C TRP A 156 -9.46 2.76 -6.22
N LEU A 157 -9.73 3.17 -4.98
CA LEU A 157 -10.70 2.51 -4.11
C LEU A 157 -12.10 2.49 -4.73
N ILE A 158 -12.58 3.63 -5.22
CA ILE A 158 -13.90 3.73 -5.87
C ILE A 158 -13.91 2.86 -7.13
N ALA A 159 -12.87 2.92 -7.96
CA ALA A 159 -12.76 2.12 -9.18
C ALA A 159 -12.80 0.60 -8.88
N ALA A 160 -12.21 0.18 -7.77
CA ALA A 160 -12.26 -1.20 -7.29
C ALA A 160 -13.67 -1.64 -6.89
N CYS A 161 -14.50 -0.73 -6.37
CA CYS A 161 -15.89 -1.00 -5.98
C CYS A 161 -16.90 -0.88 -7.14
N VAL A 162 -16.51 -0.27 -8.27
CA VAL A 162 -17.42 -0.04 -9.40
C VAL A 162 -17.46 -1.25 -10.34
N HIS A 163 -18.65 -1.83 -10.49
CA HIS A 163 -18.91 -2.95 -11.39
C HIS A 163 -19.11 -2.50 -12.85
N SER A 164 -19.49 -1.24 -13.07
CA SER A 164 -19.75 -0.66 -14.39
C SER A 164 -18.48 -0.45 -15.21
N THR A 165 -18.63 -0.36 -16.54
CA THR A 165 -17.55 0.00 -17.46
C THR A 165 -16.99 1.39 -17.18
N TYR A 166 -17.78 2.30 -16.59
CA TYR A 166 -17.39 3.67 -16.23
C TYR A 166 -16.26 3.76 -15.20
N LYS A 167 -15.83 2.65 -14.59
CA LYS A 167 -14.69 2.66 -13.65
C LYS A 167 -13.38 3.19 -14.25
N TRP A 168 -13.24 3.16 -15.58
CA TRP A 168 -12.07 3.74 -16.27
C TRP A 168 -11.87 5.22 -15.91
N GLY A 169 -12.95 5.98 -15.73
CA GLY A 169 -12.87 7.41 -15.41
C GLY A 169 -12.15 7.67 -14.09
N TYR A 170 -12.45 6.88 -13.06
CA TYR A 170 -11.77 6.97 -11.78
C TYR A 170 -10.28 6.60 -11.91
N TYR A 171 -9.93 5.55 -12.65
CA TYR A 171 -8.52 5.22 -12.89
C TYR A 171 -7.78 6.36 -13.61
N THR A 172 -8.38 6.97 -14.63
CA THR A 172 -7.77 8.09 -15.37
C THR A 172 -7.56 9.31 -14.48
N ILE A 173 -8.56 9.69 -13.68
CA ILE A 173 -8.44 10.81 -12.73
C ILE A 173 -7.34 10.52 -11.70
N GLY A 174 -7.33 9.31 -11.14
CA GLY A 174 -6.29 8.90 -10.18
C GLY A 174 -4.89 8.98 -10.79
N ILE A 175 -4.68 8.40 -11.98
CA ILE A 175 -3.40 8.47 -12.69
C ILE A 175 -3.00 9.92 -12.97
N GLY A 176 -3.92 10.77 -13.41
CA GLY A 176 -3.68 12.20 -13.60
C GLY A 176 -3.19 12.87 -12.31
N ALA A 177 -3.81 12.54 -11.17
CA ALA A 177 -3.40 13.07 -9.88
C ALA A 177 -2.00 12.58 -9.46
N ALA A 178 -1.68 11.31 -9.68
CA ALA A 178 -0.33 10.78 -9.44
C ALA A 178 0.73 11.47 -10.31
N ILE A 179 0.45 11.72 -11.59
CA ILE A 179 1.35 12.46 -12.49
C ILE A 179 1.61 13.87 -11.97
N VAL A 180 0.57 14.58 -11.51
CA VAL A 180 0.72 15.92 -10.93
C VAL A 180 1.64 15.92 -9.71
N VAL A 181 1.47 14.94 -8.79
CA VAL A 181 2.37 14.81 -7.62
C VAL A 181 3.80 14.53 -8.06
N CYS A 182 4.00 13.61 -9.01
CA CYS A 182 5.33 13.27 -9.52
C CYS A 182 6.03 14.49 -10.14
N ILE A 183 5.31 15.26 -10.97
CA ILE A 183 5.84 16.49 -11.58
C ILE A 183 6.18 17.52 -10.50
N SER A 184 5.27 17.77 -9.55
CA SER A 184 5.48 18.73 -8.45
C SER A 184 6.72 18.38 -7.60
N LEU A 185 6.92 17.09 -7.31
CA LEU A 185 8.10 16.61 -6.59
C LEU A 185 9.38 16.74 -7.43
N MET A 186 9.37 16.25 -8.67
CA MET A 186 10.55 16.21 -9.54
C MET A 186 10.98 17.58 -10.08
N THR A 187 10.08 18.58 -10.02
CA THR A 187 10.40 19.95 -10.42
C THR A 187 10.67 20.81 -9.19
N THR A 188 9.63 21.20 -8.45
CA THR A 188 9.77 22.17 -7.36
C THR A 188 10.59 21.62 -6.20
N THR A 189 10.23 20.43 -5.69
CA THR A 189 10.93 19.87 -4.52
C THR A 189 12.36 19.50 -4.87
N PHE A 190 12.58 18.87 -6.02
CA PHE A 190 13.92 18.51 -6.48
C PHE A 190 14.82 19.74 -6.71
N ASN A 191 14.31 20.83 -7.26
CA ASN A 191 15.09 22.07 -7.42
C ASN A 191 15.53 22.64 -6.06
N LEU A 192 14.66 22.60 -5.05
CA LEU A 192 14.99 23.00 -3.68
C LEU A 192 16.04 22.06 -3.05
N VAL A 193 15.92 20.76 -3.27
CA VAL A 193 16.90 19.76 -2.81
C VAL A 193 18.26 19.98 -3.48
N LYS A 194 18.28 20.24 -4.80
CA LYS A 194 19.51 20.47 -5.58
C LYS A 194 20.31 21.66 -5.03
N ALA A 195 19.64 22.70 -4.57
CA ALA A 195 20.27 23.86 -3.94
C ALA A 195 20.94 23.53 -2.59
N ARG A 196 20.55 22.43 -1.92
CA ARG A 196 21.11 22.01 -0.61
C ARG A 196 22.37 21.15 -0.72
N GLY A 197 22.62 20.54 -1.88
CA GLY A 197 23.83 19.76 -2.13
C GLY A 197 23.58 18.42 -2.81
N LYS A 198 24.68 17.81 -3.29
CA LYS A 198 24.66 16.59 -4.10
C LYS A 198 24.19 15.37 -3.31
N ASP A 199 24.60 15.22 -2.05
CA ASP A 199 24.26 14.06 -1.23
C ASP A 199 22.75 13.98 -0.96
N VAL A 200 22.13 15.11 -0.60
CA VAL A 200 20.68 15.20 -0.37
C VAL A 200 19.91 14.93 -1.68
N SER A 201 20.44 15.40 -2.81
CA SER A 201 19.86 15.14 -4.13
C SER A 201 19.89 13.66 -4.50
N ASN A 202 20.99 12.96 -4.20
CA ASN A 202 21.09 11.52 -4.42
C ASN A 202 20.07 10.77 -3.56
N VAL A 203 19.95 11.11 -2.27
CA VAL A 203 18.96 10.51 -1.36
C VAL A 203 17.54 10.73 -1.89
N PHE A 204 17.22 11.94 -2.34
CA PHE A 204 15.91 12.25 -2.93
C PHE A 204 15.62 11.39 -4.16
N VAL A 205 16.56 11.31 -5.10
CA VAL A 205 16.39 10.52 -6.33
C VAL A 205 16.25 9.04 -6.01
N THR A 206 17.09 8.48 -5.12
CA THR A 206 16.96 7.07 -4.70
C THR A 206 15.59 6.81 -4.09
N PHE A 207 15.13 7.67 -3.18
CA PHE A 207 13.84 7.51 -2.52
C PHE A 207 12.68 7.61 -3.52
N MET A 208 12.72 8.58 -4.44
CA MET A 208 11.71 8.74 -5.49
C MET A 208 11.72 7.55 -6.46
N SER A 209 12.89 7.03 -6.85
CA SER A 209 12.99 5.84 -7.70
C SER A 209 12.35 4.62 -7.05
N VAL A 210 12.58 4.41 -5.75
CA VAL A 210 11.93 3.29 -5.02
C VAL A 210 10.41 3.46 -5.02
N ILE A 211 9.90 4.67 -4.77
CA ILE A 211 8.44 4.92 -4.80
C ILE A 211 7.86 4.68 -6.19
N MET A 212 8.53 5.10 -7.25
CA MET A 212 8.01 4.98 -8.62
C MET A 212 8.10 3.57 -9.20
N PHE A 213 9.09 2.77 -8.77
CA PHE A 213 9.28 1.40 -9.28
C PHE A 213 8.66 0.32 -8.40
N CYS A 214 8.56 0.56 -7.08
CA CYS A 214 8.03 -0.42 -6.12
C CYS A 214 6.63 -0.06 -5.60
N GLY A 215 6.13 1.15 -5.89
CA GLY A 215 4.79 1.63 -5.54
C GLY A 215 3.71 1.28 -6.55
#